data_AF-A0A937U3X2-F1
#
_entry.id   AF-A0A937U3X2-F1
#
_cell.length_a   1.000
_cell.length_b   1.000
_cell.length_c   1.000
_cell.angle_alpha   90.00
_cell.angle_beta   90.00
_cell.angle_gamma   90.00
#
_symmetry.space_group_name_H-M   'P 1'
#
loop_
_entity.id
_entity.type
_entity.pdbx_description
1 polymer ?
#
loop_
_entity_poly.entity_id
_entity_poly.type
_entity_poly.pdbx_seq_one_letter_code
_entity_poly.pdbx_strand_id
1 'polypeptide(L)'
;MSFKENLKAKINLDRLLQKLASTMREHPGKRWLDKVLTQELLDMTDLEHKKVRDLHLYIRPLEGEIMEVLVFDNELPIYHTTVADVALRKSPYWQQMFSIRNVRKIMDDKDVMISKGKESLKRLHSNALALLDLTYTRDDLALDKKPNKFLIPNVSLNKVTQ
;
A
#
# COMPACT_ATOMS: atom_id res chain seq x y z
N MET A 1 12.61 -14.90 0.37
CA MET A 1 11.37 -15.70 0.45
C MET A 1 11.41 -16.75 -0.64
N SER A 2 10.93 -17.95 -0.36
CA SER A 2 10.68 -18.98 -1.38
C SER A 2 9.54 -18.55 -2.32
N PHE A 3 9.45 -19.15 -3.51
CA PHE A 3 8.36 -18.88 -4.46
C PHE A 3 6.97 -19.01 -3.82
N LYS A 4 6.77 -20.05 -2.99
CA LYS A 4 5.52 -20.28 -2.26
C LYS A 4 5.19 -19.16 -1.28
N GLU A 5 6.19 -18.60 -0.61
CA GLU A 5 6.03 -17.46 0.29
C GLU A 5 5.71 -16.18 -0.48
N ASN A 6 6.41 -15.92 -1.60
CA ASN A 6 6.11 -14.78 -2.47
C ASN A 6 4.68 -14.85 -3.04
N LEU A 7 4.22 -16.04 -3.42
CA LEU A 7 2.85 -16.24 -3.90
C LEU A 7 1.81 -15.96 -2.80
N LYS A 8 2.06 -16.44 -1.57
CA LYS A 8 1.20 -16.13 -0.41
C LYS A 8 1.19 -14.62 -0.11
N ALA A 9 2.35 -13.97 -0.17
CA ALA A 9 2.49 -12.53 0.04
C ALA A 9 1.70 -11.75 -1.01
N LYS A 10 1.78 -12.12 -2.30
CA LYS A 10 0.98 -11.54 -3.37
C LYS A 10 -0.53 -11.66 -3.11
N ILE A 11 -1.00 -12.86 -2.76
CA ILE A 11 -2.43 -13.09 -2.47
C ILE A 11 -2.87 -12.23 -1.28
N ASN A 12 -2.01 -12.07 -0.27
CA ASN A 12 -2.30 -11.20 0.86
C ASN A 12 -2.39 -9.72 0.43
N LEU A 13 -1.44 -9.23 -0.37
CA LEU A 13 -1.45 -7.87 -0.91
C LEU A 13 -2.73 -7.58 -1.69
N ASP A 14 -3.13 -8.49 -2.58
CA ASP A 14 -4.34 -8.34 -3.39
C ASP A 14 -5.60 -8.26 -2.49
N ARG A 15 -5.66 -9.08 -1.43
CA ARG A 15 -6.76 -9.04 -0.44
C ARG A 15 -6.76 -7.76 0.39
N LEU A 16 -5.59 -7.27 0.82
CA LEU A 16 -5.46 -6.02 1.56
C LEU A 16 -5.95 -4.84 0.73
N LEU A 17 -5.53 -4.75 -0.54
CA LEU A 17 -5.98 -3.71 -1.44
C LEU A 17 -7.51 -3.75 -1.63
N GLN A 18 -8.10 -4.94 -1.83
CA GLN A 18 -9.55 -5.08 -1.96
C GLN A 18 -10.29 -4.64 -0.69
N LYS A 19 -9.83 -5.05 0.49
CA LYS A 19 -10.41 -4.62 1.77
C LYS A 19 -10.32 -3.11 1.93
N LEU A 20 -9.14 -2.52 1.74
CA LEU A 20 -8.92 -1.08 1.84
C LEU A 20 -9.78 -0.29 0.84
N ALA A 21 -9.90 -0.76 -0.40
CA ALA A 21 -10.76 -0.13 -1.39
C ALA A 21 -12.24 -0.15 -1.01
N SER A 22 -12.67 -1.20 -0.29
CA SER A 22 -14.06 -1.36 0.18
C SER A 22 -14.37 -0.62 1.49
N THR A 23 -13.39 -0.46 2.37
CA THR A 23 -13.54 0.26 3.65
C THR A 23 -13.35 1.77 3.47
N MET A 24 -12.60 2.19 2.45
CA MET A 24 -12.37 3.59 2.18
C MET A 24 -13.66 4.28 1.74
N ARG A 25 -14.18 5.13 2.63
CA ARG A 25 -15.36 5.94 2.35
C ARG A 25 -14.93 7.25 1.70
N GLU A 26 -15.35 7.46 0.46
CA GLU A 26 -15.15 8.73 -0.26
C GLU A 26 -16.41 9.58 -0.13
N HIS A 27 -16.64 10.16 1.06
CA HIS A 27 -17.65 11.21 1.20
C HIS A 27 -16.99 12.58 0.97
N PRO A 28 -17.67 13.53 0.31
CA PRO A 28 -17.16 14.90 0.21
C PRO A 28 -16.93 15.46 1.63
N GLY A 29 -15.69 15.85 1.91
CA GLY A 29 -15.27 16.42 3.20
C GLY A 29 -14.93 15.42 4.31
N LYS A 30 -15.19 14.11 4.15
CA LYS A 30 -14.79 13.06 5.10
C LYS A 30 -14.30 11.82 4.36
N ARG A 31 -12.98 11.73 4.19
CA ARG A 31 -12.32 10.47 3.84
C ARG A 31 -12.00 9.72 5.11
N TRP A 32 -12.35 8.44 5.14
CA TRP A 32 -11.96 7.55 6.23
C TRP A 32 -11.04 6.47 5.68
N LEU A 33 -9.86 6.38 6.29
CA LEU A 33 -8.84 5.36 6.00
C LEU A 33 -8.82 4.36 7.15
N ASP A 34 -8.83 3.07 6.80
CA ASP A 34 -8.53 2.02 7.77
C ASP A 34 -7.02 2.03 8.06
N LYS A 35 -6.64 2.67 9.16
CA LYS A 35 -5.22 2.85 9.53
C LYS A 35 -4.53 1.52 9.83
N VAL A 36 -5.24 0.54 10.37
CA VAL A 36 -4.65 -0.76 10.71
C VAL A 36 -4.30 -1.50 9.42
N LEU A 37 -5.26 -1.64 8.51
CA LEU A 37 -5.02 -2.29 7.23
C LEU A 37 -4.02 -1.54 6.35
N THR A 38 -3.99 -0.21 6.42
CA THR A 38 -2.99 0.58 5.68
C THR A 38 -1.60 0.39 6.25
N GLN A 39 -1.46 0.26 7.57
CA GLN A 39 -0.19 -0.07 8.20
C GLN A 39 0.31 -1.44 7.71
N GLU A 40 -0.56 -2.46 7.69
CA GLU A 40 -0.20 -3.79 7.16
C GLU A 40 0.30 -3.72 5.69
N LEU A 41 -0.31 -2.87 4.86
CA LEU A 41 0.16 -2.64 3.49
C LEU A 41 1.53 -1.95 3.46
N LEU A 42 1.76 -0.97 4.33
CA LEU A 42 3.02 -0.23 4.41
C LEU A 42 4.18 -1.09 4.89
N ASP A 43 3.92 -2.00 5.83
CA ASP A 43 4.92 -2.94 6.34
C ASP A 43 5.43 -3.91 5.24
N MET A 44 4.70 -4.01 4.11
CA MET A 44 5.10 -4.78 2.93
C MET A 44 5.80 -3.94 1.86
N THR A 45 6.03 -2.65 2.11
CA THR A 45 6.77 -1.74 1.21
C THR A 45 8.19 -1.49 1.72
N ASP A 46 9.00 -0.84 0.91
CA ASP A 46 10.36 -0.38 1.22
C ASP A 46 10.38 1.04 1.82
N LEU A 47 9.22 1.61 2.15
CA LEU A 47 9.12 2.96 2.69
C LEU A 47 9.60 3.01 4.15
N GLU A 48 10.47 3.95 4.47
CA GLU A 48 10.96 4.15 5.82
C GLU A 48 10.01 5.04 6.63
N HIS A 49 9.65 4.61 7.83
CA HIS A 49 8.85 5.42 8.73
C HIS A 49 9.69 6.58 9.31
N LYS A 50 9.16 7.79 9.24
CA LYS A 50 9.75 9.00 9.83
C LYS A 50 8.68 9.83 10.51
N LYS A 51 8.87 10.09 11.80
CA LYS A 51 8.04 11.04 12.54
C LYS A 51 8.61 12.45 12.44
N VAL A 52 7.80 13.41 12.01
CA VAL A 52 8.17 14.83 11.90
C VAL A 52 7.05 15.68 12.46
N ARG A 53 7.33 16.43 13.54
CA ARG A 53 6.30 17.14 14.30
C ARG A 53 5.22 16.15 14.78
N ASP A 54 3.96 16.39 14.44
CA ASP A 54 2.80 15.53 14.65
C ASP A 54 2.51 14.59 13.46
N LEU A 55 3.28 14.69 12.36
CA LEU A 55 3.08 13.87 11.17
C LEU A 55 3.82 12.53 11.26
N HIS A 56 3.11 11.47 10.87
CA HIS A 56 3.70 10.18 10.56
C HIS A 56 3.92 10.10 9.06
N LEU A 57 5.17 10.06 8.63
CA LEU A 57 5.56 10.03 7.22
C LEU A 57 6.18 8.68 6.89
N TYR A 58 6.01 8.26 5.64
CA TYR A 58 6.67 7.12 5.05
C TYR A 58 7.42 7.61 3.81
N ILE A 59 8.74 7.43 3.79
CA ILE A 59 9.61 8.10 2.83
C ILE A 59 10.47 7.11 2.04
N ARG A 60 10.76 7.47 0.79
CA ARG A 60 11.78 6.82 -0.04
C ARG A 60 12.53 7.87 -0.86
N PRO A 61 13.86 7.82 -0.96
CA PRO A 61 14.62 8.76 -1.78
C PRO A 61 14.24 8.63 -3.26
N LEU A 62 14.18 9.76 -3.97
CA LEU A 62 14.07 9.82 -5.42
C LEU A 62 15.37 10.38 -6.00
N GLU A 63 15.42 11.66 -6.36
CA GLU A 63 16.59 12.33 -6.94
C GLU A 63 17.00 13.55 -6.10
N GLY A 64 18.29 13.64 -5.78
CA GLY A 64 18.83 14.73 -4.95
C GLY A 64 18.16 14.78 -3.57
N GLU A 65 17.62 15.94 -3.20
CA GLU A 65 16.87 16.13 -1.94
C GLU A 65 15.39 15.76 -2.05
N ILE A 66 14.90 15.42 -3.25
CA ILE A 66 13.49 15.08 -3.49
C ILE A 66 13.25 13.65 -2.99
N MET A 67 12.18 13.49 -2.22
CA MET A 67 11.73 12.21 -1.70
C MET A 67 10.30 11.95 -2.15
N GLU A 68 9.96 10.68 -2.29
CA GLU A 68 8.56 10.25 -2.23
C GLU A 68 8.15 10.27 -0.76
N VAL A 69 7.19 11.12 -0.41
CA VAL A 69 6.72 11.32 0.96
C VAL A 69 5.23 11.00 1.02
N LEU A 70 4.90 9.86 1.61
CA LEU A 70 3.55 9.51 1.98
C LEU A 70 3.23 10.06 3.36
N VAL A 71 2.12 10.78 3.50
CA VAL A 71 1.60 11.21 4.80
C VAL A 71 0.57 10.20 5.28
N PHE A 72 0.78 9.63 6.46
CA PHE A 72 -0.12 8.66 7.08
C PHE A 72 -1.28 9.35 7.80
N ASP A 73 -2.15 10.00 7.01
CA ASP A 73 -3.39 10.64 7.45
C ASP A 73 -4.62 10.00 6.75
N ASN A 74 -5.80 10.58 6.94
CA ASN A 74 -7.04 10.05 6.37
C ASN A 74 -7.15 10.21 4.84
N GLU A 75 -6.39 11.13 4.25
CA GLU A 75 -6.40 11.38 2.81
C GLU A 75 -5.31 10.57 2.10
N LEU A 76 -4.31 10.11 2.85
CA LEU A 76 -3.18 9.31 2.38
C LEU A 76 -2.47 9.95 1.17
N PRO A 77 -2.07 11.22 1.21
CA PRO A 77 -1.43 11.88 0.09
C PRO A 77 0.03 11.43 -0.06
N ILE A 78 0.48 11.33 -1.31
CA ILE A 78 1.88 11.11 -1.69
C ILE A 78 2.39 12.37 -2.39
N TYR A 79 3.53 12.88 -1.92
CA TYR A 79 4.20 14.05 -2.49
C TYR A 79 5.58 13.66 -3.04
N HIS A 80 6.03 14.36 -4.08
CA HIS A 80 7.43 14.33 -4.54
C HIS A 80 8.07 15.68 -4.22
N THR A 81 8.62 15.79 -3.02
CA THR A 81 9.25 17.03 -2.52
C THR A 81 10.11 16.69 -1.30
N THR A 82 10.64 17.71 -0.62
CA THR A 82 11.39 17.52 0.62
C THR A 82 10.45 17.26 1.80
N VAL A 83 10.93 16.52 2.80
CA VAL A 83 10.20 16.33 4.07
C VAL A 83 9.88 17.67 4.76
N ALA A 84 10.75 18.67 4.62
CA ALA A 84 10.52 20.00 5.16
C ALA A 84 9.38 20.74 4.46
N ASP A 85 9.25 20.62 3.13
CA ASP A 85 8.14 21.21 2.37
C ASP A 85 6.81 20.55 2.73
N VAL A 86 6.78 19.22 2.92
CA VAL A 86 5.58 18.51 3.42
C VAL A 86 5.20 18.96 4.83
N ALA A 87 6.18 19.07 5.74
CA ALA A 87 5.94 19.53 7.10
C ALA A 87 5.42 20.98 7.14
N LEU A 88 5.93 21.86 6.26
CA LEU A 88 5.43 23.21 6.11
C LEU A 88 3.97 23.22 5.65
N ARG A 89 3.59 22.38 4.69
CA ARG A 89 2.23 22.34 4.12
C ARG A 89 1.20 21.71 5.07
N LYS A 90 1.55 20.62 5.75
CA LYS A 90 0.58 19.83 6.54
C LYS A 90 0.56 20.16 8.03
N SER A 91 1.64 20.71 8.58
CA SER A 91 1.72 21.10 9.98
C SER A 91 2.58 22.36 10.16
N PRO A 92 2.23 23.50 9.54
CA PRO A 92 3.01 24.74 9.65
C PRO A 92 3.08 25.24 11.09
N TYR A 93 4.25 25.74 11.51
CA TYR A 93 4.29 26.59 12.70
C TYR A 93 3.62 27.93 12.39
N TRP A 94 2.96 28.53 13.38
CA TRP A 94 2.28 29.82 13.23
C TRP A 94 3.20 30.92 12.66
N GLN A 95 4.48 30.95 13.06
CA GLN A 95 5.45 31.91 12.51
C GLN A 95 5.66 31.75 11.00
N GLN A 96 5.60 30.51 10.49
CA GLN A 96 5.79 30.22 9.07
C GLN A 96 4.61 30.70 8.22
N MET A 97 3.43 30.86 8.83
CA MET A 97 2.22 31.36 8.17
C MET A 97 2.22 32.87 7.93
N PHE A 98 3.13 33.65 8.53
CA PHE A 98 3.19 35.10 8.28
C PHE A 98 3.85 35.47 6.94
N SER A 99 4.56 34.54 6.30
CA SER A 99 5.14 34.77 4.97
C SER A 99 4.10 34.49 3.89
N ILE A 100 3.74 35.50 3.09
CA ILE A 100 2.78 35.38 1.96
C ILE A 100 3.18 34.23 1.02
N ARG A 101 4.49 34.06 0.77
CA ARG A 101 5.02 32.97 -0.05
C ARG A 101 4.70 31.59 0.54
N ASN A 102 4.85 31.44 1.85
CA ASN A 102 4.58 30.18 2.54
C ASN A 102 3.08 29.91 2.59
N VAL A 103 2.24 30.92 2.85
CA VAL A 103 0.77 30.77 2.84
C VAL A 103 0.29 30.23 1.51
N ARG A 104 0.81 30.75 0.39
CA ARG A 104 0.45 30.25 -0.94
C ARG A 104 0.78 28.76 -1.13
N LYS A 105 1.94 28.31 -0.66
CA LYS A 105 2.34 26.89 -0.69
C LYS A 105 1.46 26.02 0.23
N ILE A 106 1.11 26.51 1.40
CA ILE A 106 0.25 25.79 2.36
C ILE A 106 -1.16 25.62 1.79
N MET A 107 -1.66 26.62 1.07
CA MET A 107 -3.00 26.61 0.49
C MET A 107 -3.13 25.77 -0.78
N ASP A 108 -2.09 25.66 -1.60
CA ASP A 108 -2.12 24.92 -2.86
C ASP A 108 -0.90 23.99 -2.96
N ASP A 109 -1.16 22.69 -2.93
CA ASP A 109 -0.17 21.62 -2.96
C ASP A 109 -0.19 20.78 -4.24
N LYS A 110 -0.99 21.19 -5.23
CA LYS A 110 -1.12 20.50 -6.52
C LYS A 110 0.19 20.46 -7.31
N ASP A 111 1.11 21.38 -7.01
CA ASP A 111 2.43 21.45 -7.62
C ASP A 111 3.34 20.29 -7.20
N VAL A 112 3.10 19.69 -6.04
CA VAL A 112 3.96 18.64 -5.44
C VAL A 112 3.23 17.34 -5.10
N MET A 113 1.89 17.37 -5.00
CA MET A 113 1.08 16.19 -4.72
C MET A 113 0.93 15.33 -5.96
N ILE A 114 1.25 14.04 -5.84
CA ILE A 114 1.20 13.10 -6.95
C ILE A 114 -0.06 12.25 -6.93
N SER A 115 -0.46 11.79 -5.74
CA SER A 115 -1.67 10.99 -5.60
C SER A 115 -2.28 11.14 -4.22
N LYS A 116 -3.56 10.77 -4.08
CA LYS A 116 -4.25 10.71 -2.80
C LYS A 116 -5.28 9.59 -2.76
N GLY A 117 -5.57 9.06 -1.58
CA GLY A 117 -6.63 8.08 -1.36
C GLY A 117 -6.43 6.78 -2.12
N LYS A 118 -7.46 6.33 -2.85
CA LYS A 118 -7.43 5.07 -3.62
C LYS A 118 -6.27 4.98 -4.61
N GLU A 119 -5.87 6.11 -5.19
CA GLU A 119 -4.73 6.15 -6.10
C GLU A 119 -3.41 5.88 -5.37
N SER A 120 -3.22 6.48 -4.19
CA SER A 120 -2.08 6.18 -3.31
C SER A 120 -2.07 4.71 -2.89
N LEU A 121 -3.23 4.13 -2.55
CA LEU A 121 -3.32 2.70 -2.22
C LEU A 121 -2.89 1.78 -3.37
N LYS A 122 -3.31 2.09 -4.60
CA LYS A 122 -2.88 1.33 -5.79
C LYS A 122 -1.37 1.44 -6.02
N ARG A 123 -0.80 2.63 -5.81
CA ARG A 123 0.65 2.85 -5.87
C ARG A 123 1.41 2.05 -4.81
N LEU A 124 0.97 2.10 -3.55
CA LEU A 124 1.56 1.33 -2.46
C LEU A 124 1.50 -0.18 -2.74
N HIS A 125 0.37 -0.68 -3.22
CA HIS A 125 0.23 -2.08 -3.65
C HIS A 125 1.19 -2.42 -4.78
N SER A 126 1.32 -1.57 -5.80
CA SER A 126 2.24 -1.79 -6.92
C SER A 126 3.70 -1.82 -6.45
N ASN A 127 4.07 -0.92 -5.54
CA ASN A 127 5.40 -0.86 -4.94
C ASN A 127 5.69 -2.14 -4.14
N ALA A 128 4.78 -2.55 -3.25
CA ALA A 128 4.93 -3.78 -2.48
C ALA A 128 5.01 -5.03 -3.38
N LEU A 129 4.21 -5.07 -4.45
CA LEU A 129 4.22 -6.18 -5.42
C LEU A 129 5.54 -6.26 -6.17
N ALA A 130 6.16 -5.13 -6.51
CA ALA A 130 7.46 -5.09 -7.19
C ALA A 130 8.62 -5.62 -6.34
N LEU A 131 8.47 -5.66 -5.01
CA LEU A 131 9.45 -6.25 -4.09
C LEU A 131 9.37 -7.78 -4.01
N LEU A 132 8.30 -8.39 -4.54
CA LEU A 132 8.12 -9.83 -4.52
C LEU A 132 8.81 -10.48 -5.72
N ASP A 133 9.61 -11.50 -5.46
CA ASP A 133 10.16 -12.36 -6.51
C ASP A 133 9.15 -13.44 -6.90
N LEU A 134 8.45 -13.20 -8.01
CA LEU A 134 7.45 -14.11 -8.57
C LEU A 134 8.01 -14.94 -9.74
N THR A 135 9.33 -14.93 -9.95
CA THR A 135 9.96 -15.85 -10.90
C THR A 135 9.89 -17.28 -10.36
N TYR A 136 9.65 -18.24 -11.26
CA TYR A 136 9.55 -19.65 -10.88
C TYR A 136 10.38 -20.52 -11.81
N THR A 137 10.91 -21.60 -11.25
CA THR A 137 11.58 -22.68 -11.96
C THR A 137 10.68 -23.91 -12.01
N ARG A 138 11.02 -24.90 -12.85
CA ARG A 138 10.28 -26.17 -12.88
C ARG A 138 10.33 -26.92 -11.54
N ASP A 139 11.41 -26.72 -10.78
CA ASP A 139 11.59 -27.38 -9.48
C ASP A 139 10.65 -26.80 -8.42
N ASP A 140 10.33 -25.50 -8.50
CA ASP A 140 9.35 -24.84 -7.63
C ASP A 140 7.94 -25.41 -7.80
N LEU A 141 7.60 -25.88 -9.00
CA LEU A 141 6.31 -26.52 -9.30
C LEU A 141 6.26 -28.01 -8.88
N ALA A 142 7.42 -28.65 -8.72
CA ALA A 142 7.51 -30.07 -8.38
C ALA A 142 7.31 -30.34 -6.87
N LEU A 143 7.56 -29.35 -6.02
CA LEU A 143 7.48 -29.43 -4.55
C LEU A 143 6.05 -29.58 -3.99
N ASP A 144 5.00 -29.34 -4.78
CA ASP A 144 3.60 -29.48 -4.34
C ASP A 144 2.94 -30.84 -4.70
N LYS A 145 3.72 -31.86 -5.10
CA LYS A 145 3.22 -33.24 -5.22
C LYS A 145 3.14 -33.95 -3.86
N LYS A 146 2.32 -33.44 -2.93
CA LYS A 146 1.74 -34.33 -1.91
C LYS A 146 0.46 -34.93 -2.51
N PRO A 147 0.28 -36.25 -2.54
CA PRO A 147 -0.99 -36.83 -2.97
C PRO A 147 -2.07 -36.34 -2.01
N ASN A 148 -2.93 -35.47 -2.52
CA ASN A 148 -4.10 -34.99 -1.81
C ASN A 148 -5.01 -36.21 -1.64
N LYS A 149 -4.99 -36.80 -0.43
CA LYS A 149 -5.78 -37.97 -0.06
C LYS A 149 -7.23 -37.54 0.16
N PHE A 150 -7.84 -36.92 -0.85
CA PHE A 150 -9.30 -36.80 -0.92
C PHE A 150 -9.83 -38.17 -1.33
N LEU A 151 -10.19 -38.94 -0.30
CA LEU A 151 -11.01 -40.13 -0.39
C LEU A 151 -12.29 -39.76 -1.15
N ILE A 152 -12.36 -40.15 -2.42
CA ILE A 152 -13.64 -40.28 -3.12
C ILE A 152 -14.19 -41.64 -2.68
N PRO A 153 -15.37 -41.73 -2.04
CA PRO A 153 -16.00 -43.01 -1.80
C PRO A 153 -16.39 -43.60 -3.15
N ASN A 154 -15.94 -44.84 -3.42
CA ASN A 154 -16.42 -45.64 -4.54
C ASN A 154 -17.95 -45.77 -4.45
N VAL A 155 -18.67 -45.11 -5.35
CA VAL A 155 -20.08 -45.41 -5.59
C VAL A 155 -20.11 -46.60 -6.55
N SER A 156 -20.40 -47.79 -6.01
CA SER A 156 -20.72 -48.96 -6.82
C SER A 156 -21.98 -48.71 -7.66
N LEU A 157 -21.79 -48.61 -8.97
CA LEU A 157 -22.88 -48.68 -9.95
C LEU A 157 -23.40 -50.13 -9.99
N ASN A 158 -24.46 -50.41 -9.24
CA ASN A 158 -25.26 -51.61 -9.48
C ASN A 158 -26.02 -51.42 -10.81
N LYS A 159 -25.57 -52.15 -11.83
CA LYS A 159 -26.34 -52.45 -13.02
C LYS A 159 -27.61 -53.19 -12.59
N VAL A 160 -28.78 -52.59 -12.81
CA VAL A 160 -30.02 -53.35 -12.91
C VAL A 160 -30.30 -53.53 -14.39
N THR A 161 -30.07 -54.76 -14.83
CA THR A 161 -30.52 -55.31 -16.10
C THR A 161 -31.80 -56.10 -15.84
N GLN A 162 -32.78 -55.87 -16.72
CA GLN A 162 -34.05 -56.59 -16.93
C GLN A 162 -35.20 -56.28 -15.97
#